data_AF-A0A7S0Q8T7-F1
#
_entry.id   AF-A0A7S0Q8T7-F1
#
_cell.length_a   1.000
_cell.length_b   1.000
_cell.length_c   1.000
_cell.angle_alpha   90.00
_cell.angle_beta   90.00
_cell.angle_gamma   90.00
#
_symmetry.space_group_name_H-M   'P 1'
#
loop_
_entity.id
_entity.type
_entity.pdbx_description
1 polymer ?
#
loop_
_entity_poly.entity_id
_entity_poly.type
_entity_poly.pdbx_seq_one_letter_code
_entity_poly.pdbx_strand_id
1 'polypeptide(L)'
;EAGATTEAGAQARAKQKFIGGLIKGVAHKIGSMLTGQSGTPRPEDIEDCTACRFAWLQVEGLVGNSQVEETIYDAFTQTCIEMQKAPIFYPACEDMFDDVYGMIGDYMDGYTVNQMCEGARMCR
;
A
#
# COMPACT_ATOMS: atom_id res chain seq x y z
N GLU A 1 -35.27 16.60 3.95
CA GLU A 1 -35.69 15.41 4.71
C GLU A 1 -34.41 14.61 4.93
N ALA A 2 -33.78 14.71 6.10
CA ALA A 2 -33.93 13.76 7.22
C ALA A 2 -33.68 12.31 6.76
N GLY A 3 -32.70 11.57 7.25
CA GLY A 3 -31.88 11.78 8.44
C GLY A 3 -30.78 10.74 8.62
N ALA A 4 -30.04 10.96 9.70
CA ALA A 4 -28.96 10.15 10.22
C ALA A 4 -29.44 8.89 10.94
N THR A 5 -28.58 7.86 10.96
CA THR A 5 -28.32 6.89 12.05
C THR A 5 -26.87 6.42 11.77
N THR A 6 -25.81 6.63 12.56
CA THR A 6 -25.50 6.43 13.99
C THR A 6 -25.66 4.99 14.44
N GLU A 7 -24.57 4.21 14.37
CA GLU A 7 -24.32 3.11 15.31
C GLU A 7 -22.87 3.14 15.77
N ALA A 8 -22.71 3.58 17.01
CA ALA A 8 -21.54 3.39 17.83
C ALA A 8 -21.53 1.95 18.38
N GLY A 9 -20.37 1.31 18.40
CA GLY A 9 -20.08 0.11 19.18
C GLY A 9 -18.58 0.02 19.40
N ALA A 10 -18.02 0.70 20.40
CA ALA A 10 -17.93 0.26 21.80
C ALA A 10 -17.26 -1.12 21.98
N GLN A 11 -15.99 -1.05 22.37
CA GLN A 11 -15.31 -1.90 23.36
C GLN A 11 -15.27 -3.43 23.17
N ALA A 12 -14.04 -3.96 23.10
CA ALA A 12 -13.63 -5.03 24.03
C ALA A 12 -12.10 -5.13 24.12
N ARG A 13 -11.53 -4.50 25.15
CA ARG A 13 -10.26 -4.93 25.76
C ARG A 13 -10.48 -6.33 26.33
N ALA A 14 -9.72 -7.32 25.88
CA ALA A 14 -9.56 -8.58 26.60
C ALA A 14 -8.08 -8.79 26.93
N LYS A 15 -7.71 -8.43 28.17
CA LYS A 15 -6.53 -8.98 28.85
C LYS A 15 -6.77 -10.48 29.02
N GLN A 16 -5.90 -11.34 28.49
CA GLN A 16 -5.88 -12.74 28.90
C GLN A 16 -4.64 -13.03 29.73
N LYS A 17 -4.92 -13.54 30.93
CA LYS A 17 -4.01 -13.86 32.03
C LYS A 17 -3.01 -14.94 31.62
N PHE A 18 -1.74 -14.68 31.91
CA PHE A 18 -0.73 -15.71 32.13
C PHE A 18 -1.16 -16.55 33.34
N ILE A 19 -1.47 -17.83 33.12
CA ILE A 19 -1.63 -18.82 34.18
C ILE A 19 -0.51 -19.84 33.99
N GLY A 20 0.36 -19.92 34.98
CA GLY A 20 1.44 -20.91 35.04
C GLY A 20 0.91 -22.34 35.09
N GLY A 21 1.65 -23.24 34.47
CA GLY A 21 1.39 -24.67 34.47
C GLY A 21 2.61 -25.41 33.94
N LEU A 22 3.48 -25.83 34.86
CA LEU A 22 4.63 -26.69 34.62
C LEU A 22 4.12 -28.10 34.26
N ILE A 23 4.20 -28.50 33.00
CA ILE A 23 4.00 -29.91 32.59
C ILE A 23 5.16 -30.31 31.69
N LYS A 24 6.05 -31.13 32.25
CA LYS A 24 7.02 -31.96 31.52
C LYS A 24 6.25 -32.97 30.69
N GLY A 25 6.39 -32.93 29.38
CA GLY A 25 5.79 -33.92 28.48
C GLY A 25 6.28 -33.75 27.06
N VAL A 26 7.28 -34.54 26.68
CA VAL A 26 7.68 -34.70 25.28
C VAL A 26 6.58 -35.48 24.58
N ALA A 27 5.79 -34.80 23.76
CA ALA A 27 4.85 -35.41 22.82
C ALA A 27 4.81 -34.57 21.54
N HIS A 28 5.30 -35.17 20.46
CA HIS A 28 5.16 -34.68 19.09
C HIS A 28 3.69 -34.33 18.78
N LYS A 29 3.39 -33.04 18.56
CA LYS A 29 2.24 -32.60 17.77
C LYS A 29 2.60 -31.36 16.96
N ILE A 30 2.86 -31.62 15.69
CA ILE A 30 2.83 -30.69 14.58
C ILE A 30 1.39 -30.15 14.49
N GLY A 31 1.22 -28.83 14.38
CA GLY A 31 -0.09 -28.24 14.07
C GLY A 31 -0.42 -27.01 14.89
N SER A 32 0.15 -25.87 14.50
CA SER A 32 -0.62 -24.62 14.53
C SER A 32 -0.36 -23.95 13.20
N MET A 33 -1.23 -24.30 12.25
CA MET A 33 -1.29 -23.67 10.94
C MET A 33 -1.51 -22.18 11.13
N LEU A 34 -0.67 -21.43 10.44
CA LEU A 34 -0.84 -20.03 10.11
C LEU A 34 -2.25 -19.87 9.51
N THR A 35 -3.19 -19.27 10.24
CA THR A 35 -4.33 -18.61 9.59
C THR A 35 -3.81 -17.29 9.04
N GLY A 36 -2.98 -17.38 8.00
CA GLY A 36 -2.81 -16.30 7.05
C GLY A 36 -4.15 -16.15 6.34
N GLN A 37 -4.94 -15.16 6.75
CA GLN A 37 -6.08 -14.74 5.95
C GLN A 37 -5.52 -14.08 4.69
N SER A 38 -5.19 -14.89 3.69
CA SER A 38 -5.03 -14.43 2.32
C SER A 38 -6.44 -14.07 1.83
N GLY A 39 -6.91 -12.88 2.19
CA GLY A 39 -8.05 -12.27 1.54
C GLY A 39 -7.75 -12.17 0.04
N THR A 40 -8.74 -12.48 -0.80
CA THR A 40 -8.62 -12.24 -2.23
C THR A 40 -8.40 -10.74 -2.47
N PRO A 41 -7.43 -10.32 -3.29
CA PRO A 41 -7.25 -8.92 -3.64
C PRO A 41 -8.56 -8.34 -4.15
N ARG A 42 -8.93 -7.16 -3.67
CA ARG A 42 -10.11 -6.48 -4.19
C ARG A 42 -9.76 -5.90 -5.56
N PRO A 43 -10.75 -5.68 -6.45
CA PRO A 43 -10.50 -5.05 -7.74
C PRO A 43 -9.72 -3.74 -7.63
N GLU A 44 -10.03 -2.93 -6.60
CA GLU A 44 -9.36 -1.66 -6.35
C GLU A 44 -7.87 -1.85 -6.06
N ASP A 45 -7.49 -2.90 -5.31
CA ASP A 45 -6.08 -3.16 -5.00
C ASP A 45 -5.26 -3.52 -6.28
N ILE A 46 -5.92 -4.12 -7.29
CA ILE A 46 -5.30 -4.41 -8.60
C ILE A 46 -5.19 -3.13 -9.44
N GLU A 47 -6.21 -2.29 -9.43
CA GLU A 47 -6.24 -1.01 -10.14
C GLU A 47 -5.17 -0.06 -9.60
N ASP A 48 -5.09 0.10 -8.28
CA ASP A 48 -4.10 0.94 -7.58
C ASP A 48 -2.67 0.49 -7.89
N CYS A 49 -2.41 -0.82 -7.80
CA CYS A 49 -1.09 -1.37 -8.09
C CYS A 49 -0.70 -1.17 -9.56
N THR A 50 -1.65 -1.37 -10.47
CA THR A 50 -1.43 -1.18 -11.91
C THR A 50 -1.15 0.28 -12.22
N ALA A 51 -1.93 1.19 -11.63
CA ALA A 51 -1.77 2.63 -11.79
C ALA A 51 -0.41 3.12 -11.27
N CYS A 52 -0.01 2.68 -10.07
CA CYS A 52 1.28 3.05 -9.49
C CYS A 52 2.44 2.61 -10.39
N ARG A 53 2.45 1.35 -10.81
CA ARG A 53 3.50 0.83 -11.68
C ARG A 53 3.53 1.55 -13.01
N PHE A 54 2.36 1.81 -13.60
CA PHE A 54 2.26 2.52 -14.87
C PHE A 54 2.81 3.95 -14.75
N ALA A 55 2.41 4.71 -13.73
CA ALA A 55 2.89 6.06 -13.49
C ALA A 55 4.42 6.09 -13.37
N TRP A 56 4.97 5.26 -12.50
CA TRP A 56 6.40 5.32 -12.19
C TRP A 56 7.31 4.76 -13.29
N LEU A 57 6.85 3.80 -14.09
CA LEU A 57 7.54 3.40 -15.32
C LEU A 57 7.60 4.54 -16.35
N GLN A 58 6.53 5.35 -16.44
CA GLN A 58 6.52 6.52 -17.31
C GLN A 58 7.46 7.62 -16.78
N VAL A 59 7.47 7.86 -15.47
CA VAL A 59 8.41 8.78 -14.82
C VAL A 59 9.85 8.35 -15.09
N GLU A 60 10.19 7.08 -14.88
CA GLU A 60 11.52 6.53 -15.16
C GLU A 60 11.91 6.73 -16.63
N GLY A 61 10.96 6.55 -17.56
CA GLY A 61 11.17 6.82 -18.99
C GLY A 61 11.42 8.30 -19.32
N LEU A 62 10.86 9.24 -18.54
CA LEU A 62 11.03 10.68 -18.73
C LEU A 62 12.32 11.23 -18.12
N VAL A 63 12.68 10.77 -16.92
CA VAL A 63 13.80 11.33 -16.14
C VAL A 63 15.07 10.48 -16.18
N GLY A 64 14.97 9.21 -16.62
CA GLY A 64 16.09 8.29 -16.72
C GLY A 64 16.65 7.91 -15.35
N ASN A 65 17.87 8.38 -15.03
CA ASN A 65 18.52 8.19 -13.73
C ASN A 65 18.73 9.54 -13.02
N SER A 66 17.81 10.48 -13.20
CA SER A 66 17.89 11.78 -12.52
C SER A 66 17.92 11.58 -11.02
N GLN A 67 18.80 12.32 -10.34
CA GLN A 67 18.88 12.40 -8.88
C GLN A 67 18.46 13.80 -8.38
N VAL A 68 17.64 14.49 -9.18
CA VAL A 68 17.11 15.81 -8.87
C VAL A 68 15.63 15.66 -8.53
N GLU A 69 15.32 15.80 -7.23
CA GLU A 69 13.98 15.64 -6.67
C GLU A 69 12.92 16.44 -7.45
N GLU A 70 13.18 17.72 -7.72
CA GLU A 70 12.28 18.60 -8.48
C GLU A 70 11.96 18.05 -9.88
N THR A 71 12.95 17.52 -10.58
CA THR A 71 12.76 16.94 -11.92
C THR A 71 11.90 15.67 -11.87
N ILE A 72 12.06 14.85 -10.83
CA ILE A 72 11.27 13.62 -10.65
C ILE A 72 9.83 13.99 -10.28
N TYR A 73 9.65 14.95 -9.37
CA TYR A 73 8.35 15.47 -8.96
C TYR A 73 7.56 16.06 -10.14
N ASP A 74 8.21 16.86 -10.98
CA ASP A 74 7.59 17.46 -12.16
C ASP A 74 7.16 16.39 -13.18
N ALA A 75 8.02 15.39 -13.41
CA ALA A 75 7.70 14.27 -14.29
C ALA A 75 6.54 13.41 -13.76
N PHE A 76 6.50 13.15 -12.45
CA PHE A 76 5.40 12.48 -11.78
C PHE A 76 4.09 13.26 -11.94
N THR A 77 4.11 14.56 -11.64
CA THR A 77 2.95 15.45 -11.76
C THR A 77 2.40 15.44 -13.19
N GLN A 78 3.28 15.60 -14.19
CA GLN A 78 2.89 15.56 -15.60
C GLN A 78 2.31 14.19 -16.01
N THR A 79 2.89 13.10 -15.50
CA THR A 79 2.40 11.75 -15.74
C THR A 79 0.99 11.55 -15.18
N CYS A 80 0.76 12.01 -13.95
CA CYS A 80 -0.57 11.91 -13.33
C CYS A 80 -1.61 12.77 -14.04
N ILE A 81 -1.27 13.98 -14.51
CA ILE A 81 -2.17 14.80 -15.33
C ILE A 81 -2.61 14.06 -16.60
N GLU A 82 -1.69 13.36 -17.25
CA GLU A 82 -1.99 12.57 -18.46
C GLU A 82 -2.83 11.33 -18.15
N MET A 83 -2.53 10.63 -17.06
CA MET A 83 -3.28 9.44 -16.61
C MET A 83 -4.73 9.77 -16.23
N GLN A 84 -4.93 10.88 -15.51
CA GLN A 84 -6.25 11.31 -15.04
C GLN A 84 -7.23 11.67 -16.15
N LYS A 85 -6.79 11.74 -17.42
CA LYS A 85 -7.69 11.76 -18.59
C LYS A 85 -8.60 10.52 -18.62
N ALA A 86 -8.15 9.41 -18.04
CA ALA A 86 -8.99 8.26 -17.74
C ALA A 86 -9.41 8.31 -16.26
N PRO A 87 -10.73 8.40 -15.94
CA PRO A 87 -11.20 8.57 -14.57
C PRO A 87 -10.80 7.48 -13.58
N ILE A 88 -10.50 6.28 -14.07
CA ILE A 88 -10.07 5.14 -13.25
C ILE A 88 -8.76 5.39 -12.49
N PHE A 89 -7.89 6.27 -13.02
CA PHE A 89 -6.61 6.57 -12.39
C PHE A 89 -6.65 7.73 -11.39
N TYR A 90 -7.81 8.39 -11.25
CA TYR A 90 -7.92 9.54 -10.35
C TYR A 90 -7.61 9.18 -8.88
N PRO A 91 -8.22 8.13 -8.28
CA PRO A 91 -7.94 7.78 -6.89
C PRO A 91 -6.47 7.40 -6.67
N ALA A 92 -5.91 6.59 -7.57
CA ALA A 92 -4.52 6.15 -7.45
C ALA A 92 -3.51 7.32 -7.56
N CYS A 93 -3.77 8.32 -8.41
CA CYS A 93 -2.92 9.50 -8.46
C CYS A 93 -2.98 10.33 -7.18
N GLU A 94 -4.16 10.51 -6.59
CA GLU A 94 -4.31 11.18 -5.29
C GLU A 94 -3.54 10.42 -4.19
N ASP A 95 -3.72 9.10 -4.11
CA ASP A 95 -3.01 8.25 -3.12
C ASP A 95 -1.49 8.31 -3.30
N MET A 96 -0.98 8.38 -4.54
CA MET A 96 0.45 8.58 -4.79
C MET A 96 0.91 10.00 -4.42
N PHE A 97 0.08 11.04 -4.61
CA PHE A 97 0.42 12.40 -4.19
C PHE A 97 0.57 12.51 -2.67
N ASP A 98 -0.23 11.76 -1.90
CA ASP A 98 -0.15 11.74 -0.44
C ASP A 98 1.20 11.22 0.09
N ASP A 99 1.90 10.35 -0.65
CA ASP A 99 3.20 9.78 -0.29
C ASP A 99 4.32 10.10 -1.31
N VAL A 100 4.13 11.11 -2.17
CA VAL A 100 5.01 11.35 -3.32
C VAL A 100 6.46 11.59 -2.93
N TYR A 101 6.73 12.29 -1.83
CA TYR A 101 8.10 12.53 -1.37
C TYR A 101 8.76 11.25 -0.85
N GLY A 102 8.00 10.33 -0.25
CA GLY A 102 8.49 9.01 0.14
C GLY A 102 8.85 8.19 -1.10
N MET A 103 7.95 8.17 -2.09
CA MET A 103 8.18 7.48 -3.35
C MET A 103 9.36 8.04 -4.14
N ILE A 104 9.52 9.37 -4.22
CA ILE A 104 10.70 10.01 -4.85
C ILE A 104 11.98 9.61 -4.11
N GLY A 105 11.95 9.57 -2.78
CA GLY A 105 13.08 9.08 -1.97
C GLY A 105 13.47 7.65 -2.33
N ASP A 106 12.50 6.73 -2.34
CA ASP A 106 12.72 5.33 -2.73
C ASP A 106 13.29 5.22 -4.15
N TYR A 107 12.75 5.99 -5.10
CA TYR A 107 13.24 6.03 -6.47
C TYR A 107 14.71 6.50 -6.55
N MET A 108 15.05 7.58 -5.85
CA MET A 108 16.42 8.12 -5.80
C MET A 108 17.42 7.18 -5.11
N ASP A 109 16.94 6.41 -4.13
CA ASP A 109 17.69 5.34 -3.45
C ASP A 109 17.87 4.09 -4.34
N GLY A 110 17.31 4.08 -5.54
CA GLY A 110 17.48 3.02 -6.54
C GLY A 110 16.52 1.86 -6.36
N TYR A 111 15.40 2.05 -5.65
CA TYR A 111 14.37 1.03 -5.55
C TYR A 111 13.73 0.80 -6.92
N THR A 112 13.41 -0.45 -7.23
CA THR A 112 12.62 -0.75 -8.43
C THR A 112 11.21 -0.20 -8.27
N VAL A 113 10.55 0.12 -9.40
CA VAL A 113 9.14 0.57 -9.40
C VAL A 113 8.24 -0.37 -8.59
N ASN A 114 8.50 -1.68 -8.65
CA ASN A 114 7.72 -2.64 -7.87
C ASN A 114 7.91 -2.47 -6.36
N GLN A 115 9.14 -2.33 -5.89
CA GLN A 115 9.44 -2.17 -4.47
C GLN A 115 8.86 -0.87 -3.92
N MET A 116 8.97 0.21 -4.67
CA MET A 116 8.38 1.50 -4.30
C MET A 116 6.85 1.43 -4.23
N CYS A 117 6.18 0.83 -5.22
CA CYS A 117 4.72 0.67 -5.19
C CYS A 117 4.22 -0.27 -4.07
N GLU A 118 5.02 -1.27 -3.68
CA GLU A 118 4.76 -2.09 -2.49
C GLU A 118 4.99 -1.27 -1.19
N GLY A 119 6.06 -0.46 -1.14
CA GLY A 119 6.40 0.43 -0.02
C GLY A 119 5.31 1.47 0.26
N ALA A 120 4.82 2.12 -0.79
CA ALA A 120 3.71 3.08 -0.77
C ALA A 120 2.34 2.42 -0.53
N ARG A 121 2.29 1.08 -0.38
CA ARG A 121 1.05 0.30 -0.18
C ARG A 121 0.03 0.44 -1.31
N MET A 122 0.50 0.70 -2.53
CA MET A 122 -0.32 0.66 -3.75
C MET A 122 -0.45 -0.77 -4.28
N CYS A 123 0.58 -1.60 -4.07
CA CYS A 123 0.57 -3.03 -4.38
C CYS A 123 0.50 -3.85 -3.09
N ARG A 124 -0.56 -4.65 -2.91
CA ARG A 124 -0.86 -5.42 -1.68
C ARG A 124 -1.21 -6.87 -1.99
#